data_AF-A0A7V4BM92-F1
#
_entry.id   AF-A0A7V4BM92-F1
#
_cell.length_a   1.000
_cell.length_b   1.000
_cell.length_c   1.000
_cell.angle_alpha   90.00
_cell.angle_beta   90.00
_cell.angle_gamma   90.00
#
_symmetry.space_group_name_H-M   'P 1'
#
loop_
_entity.id
_entity.type
_entity.pdbx_description
1 polymer ?
#
loop_
_entity_poly.entity_id
_entity_poly.type
_entity_poly.pdbx_seq_one_letter_code
_entity_poly.pdbx_strand_id
1 'polypeptide(L)'
;MTTIDVIILFLSATAAATISGASGFGGALVLLPIVTHIVGIQAAIPILTIGQLFGNASRVYFNHSSLEWKPIVLFLITALPLTLIGSYMFSQVNGNKIKIGVGIFLILLVIYRRLKLTNKHIENKGMLLGGGLTGFISGIAGSAGPIGAAFFLGLGLSPTAYIASEAFTALSMHITKSFMYSKFDLIGQKEIALGLIIGVAMILGSWLGKEIINRLSQKSFIFIVEALLVVSGIQLIITGIYN
;
A
#
# COMPACT_ATOMS: atom_id res chain seq x y z
N MET A 1 20.82 10.83 8.11
CA MET A 1 20.47 10.10 6.87
C MET A 1 21.59 10.37 5.88
N THR A 2 22.21 9.30 5.40
CA THR A 2 23.38 9.38 4.52
C THR A 2 22.95 9.50 3.06
N THR A 3 23.85 9.92 2.18
CA THR A 3 23.61 9.88 0.72
C THR A 3 23.30 8.46 0.24
N ILE A 4 23.91 7.46 0.88
CA ILE A 4 23.67 6.04 0.59
C ILE A 4 22.21 5.67 0.89
N ASP A 5 21.66 6.12 2.02
CA ASP A 5 20.25 5.85 2.37
C ASP A 5 19.29 6.40 1.32
N VAL A 6 19.55 7.60 0.80
CA VAL A 6 18.73 8.24 -0.24
C VAL A 6 18.76 7.44 -1.54
N ILE A 7 19.95 6.97 -1.95
CA ILE A 7 20.10 6.14 -3.15
C ILE A 7 19.37 4.81 -2.98
N ILE A 8 19.50 4.16 -1.83
CA ILE A 8 18.79 2.91 -1.52
C ILE A 8 17.27 3.14 -1.58
N LEU A 9 16.76 4.21 -0.97
CA LEU A 9 15.35 4.56 -1.00
C LEU A 9 14.86 4.76 -2.44
N PHE A 10 15.59 5.53 -3.25
CA PHE A 10 15.19 5.80 -4.63
C PHE A 10 15.17 4.54 -5.51
N LEU A 11 16.23 3.72 -5.44
CA LEU A 11 16.35 2.50 -6.24
C LEU A 11 15.33 1.45 -5.81
N SER A 12 15.18 1.21 -4.51
CA SER A 12 14.17 0.28 -3.99
C SER A 12 12.76 0.74 -4.30
N ALA A 13 12.49 2.05 -4.24
CA ALA A 13 11.21 2.62 -4.62
C ALA A 13 10.93 2.41 -6.11
N THR A 14 11.90 2.70 -6.97
CA THR A 14 11.74 2.48 -8.41
C THR A 14 11.45 1.01 -8.70
N ALA A 15 12.21 0.08 -8.11
CA ALA A 15 11.98 -1.36 -8.28
C ALA A 15 10.60 -1.80 -7.77
N ALA A 16 10.21 -1.36 -6.56
CA ALA A 16 8.90 -1.67 -5.98
C ALA A 16 7.75 -1.11 -6.83
N ALA A 17 7.90 0.09 -7.37
CA ALA A 17 6.91 0.71 -8.24
C ALA A 17 6.83 0.06 -9.63
N THR A 18 7.95 -0.39 -10.21
CA THR A 18 7.93 -1.19 -11.45
C THR A 18 7.08 -2.42 -11.29
N ILE A 19 7.26 -3.12 -10.18
CA ILE A 19 6.48 -4.31 -9.88
C ILE A 19 5.02 -3.94 -9.61
N SER A 20 4.76 -2.90 -8.81
CA SER A 20 3.41 -2.43 -8.50
C SER A 20 2.65 -1.89 -9.72
N GLY A 21 3.37 -1.33 -10.70
CA GLY A 21 2.84 -0.89 -11.98
C GLY A 21 2.36 -2.07 -12.83
N ALA A 22 3.10 -3.18 -12.82
CA ALA A 22 2.73 -4.40 -13.52
C ALA A 22 1.63 -5.21 -12.82
N SER A 23 1.68 -5.31 -11.48
CA SER A 23 0.76 -6.17 -10.70
C SER A 23 -0.51 -5.45 -10.21
N GLY A 24 -0.54 -4.12 -10.29
CA GLY A 24 -1.61 -3.30 -9.74
C GLY A 24 -1.53 -3.06 -8.23
N PHE A 25 -0.60 -3.66 -7.47
CA PHE A 25 -0.43 -3.36 -6.03
C PHE A 25 0.98 -3.70 -5.51
N GLY A 26 1.23 -3.38 -4.23
CA GLY A 26 2.38 -3.93 -3.49
C GLY A 26 3.59 -3.01 -3.39
N GLY A 27 3.61 -1.86 -4.07
CA GLY A 27 4.70 -0.88 -3.97
C GLY A 27 5.01 -0.48 -2.53
N ALA A 28 3.99 0.00 -1.80
CA ALA A 28 4.13 0.37 -0.38
C ALA A 28 4.56 -0.80 0.51
N LEU A 29 4.15 -2.00 0.15
CA LEU A 29 4.31 -3.20 0.96
C LEU A 29 5.72 -3.79 0.84
N VAL A 30 6.32 -3.72 -0.35
CA VAL A 30 7.73 -4.02 -0.58
C VAL A 30 8.63 -2.98 0.07
N LEU A 31 8.21 -1.70 0.08
CA LEU A 31 9.01 -0.60 0.61
C LEU A 31 8.95 -0.44 2.13
N LEU A 32 7.81 -0.76 2.75
CA LEU A 32 7.60 -0.60 4.19
C LEU A 32 8.78 -1.07 5.06
N PRO A 33 9.37 -2.26 4.84
CA PRO A 33 10.45 -2.77 5.68
C PRO A 33 11.74 -1.96 5.52
N ILE A 34 12.04 -1.58 4.28
CA ILE A 34 13.23 -0.81 3.91
C ILE A 34 13.15 0.58 4.52
N VAL A 35 12.03 1.28 4.33
CA VAL A 35 11.83 2.61 4.89
C VAL A 35 11.78 2.56 6.42
N THR A 36 11.10 1.56 6.99
CA THR A 36 11.05 1.37 8.45
C THR A 36 12.44 1.17 9.05
N HIS A 37 13.33 0.44 8.37
CA HIS A 37 14.70 0.26 8.85
C HIS A 37 15.49 1.57 8.91
N ILE A 38 15.25 2.49 7.96
CA ILE A 38 16.02 3.75 7.86
C ILE A 38 15.47 4.84 8.78
N VAL A 39 14.14 4.97 8.87
CA VAL A 39 13.50 6.11 9.57
C VAL A 39 12.58 5.72 10.73
N GLY A 40 12.39 4.42 10.98
CA GLY A 40 11.42 3.91 11.95
C GLY A 40 9.99 3.88 11.41
N ILE A 41 9.16 3.00 11.96
CA ILE A 41 7.81 2.71 11.45
C ILE A 41 6.88 3.94 11.49
N GLN A 42 7.03 4.78 12.53
CA GLN A 42 6.20 5.97 12.74
C GLN A 42 6.39 7.00 11.64
N ALA A 43 7.62 7.21 11.17
CA ALA A 43 7.91 8.11 10.05
C ALA A 43 7.71 7.41 8.69
N ALA A 44 7.99 6.10 8.61
CA ALA A 44 7.90 5.34 7.37
C ALA A 44 6.50 5.35 6.75
N ILE A 45 5.45 5.21 7.58
CA ILE A 45 4.06 5.16 7.09
C ILE A 45 3.60 6.49 6.45
N PRO A 46 3.81 7.67 7.08
CA PRO A 46 3.56 8.96 6.44
C PRO A 46 4.40 9.20 5.19
N ILE A 47 5.71 8.89 5.22
CA ILE A 47 6.62 9.04 4.07
C ILE A 47 6.13 8.21 2.88
N LEU A 48 5.79 6.95 3.13
CA LEU A 48 5.24 6.07 2.09
C LEU A 48 3.88 6.56 1.62
N THR A 49 3.04 7.09 2.50
CA THR A 49 1.75 7.63 2.11
C THR A 49 1.93 8.75 1.08
N ILE A 50 2.87 9.65 1.29
CA ILE A 50 3.20 10.71 0.31
C ILE A 50 3.73 10.10 -0.99
N GLY A 51 4.72 9.21 -0.93
CA GLY A 51 5.27 8.59 -2.14
C GLY A 51 4.22 7.82 -2.96
N GLN A 52 3.31 7.12 -2.28
CA GLN A 52 2.22 6.38 -2.90
C GLN A 52 1.18 7.28 -3.56
N LEU A 53 1.03 8.56 -3.18
CA LEU A 53 0.19 9.49 -3.94
C LEU A 53 0.65 9.57 -5.39
N PHE A 54 1.96 9.71 -5.62
CA PHE A 54 2.54 9.81 -6.96
C PHE A 54 2.49 8.49 -7.73
N GLY A 55 2.77 7.37 -7.05
CA GLY A 55 2.67 6.04 -7.67
C GLY A 55 1.24 5.69 -8.08
N ASN A 56 0.26 5.98 -7.23
CA ASN A 56 -1.15 5.73 -7.56
C ASN A 56 -1.67 6.71 -8.61
N ALA A 57 -1.35 8.01 -8.49
CA ALA A 57 -1.75 9.02 -9.45
C ALA A 57 -1.18 8.73 -10.85
N SER A 58 0.08 8.29 -10.95
CA SER A 58 0.66 7.93 -12.25
C SER A 58 -0.04 6.71 -12.88
N ARG A 59 -0.35 5.67 -12.08
CA ARG A 59 -1.12 4.50 -12.56
C ARG A 59 -2.54 4.84 -13.00
N VAL A 60 -3.22 5.73 -12.27
CA VAL A 60 -4.52 6.28 -12.69
C VAL A 60 -4.35 7.05 -13.99
N TYR A 61 -3.40 7.98 -14.07
CA TYR A 61 -3.16 8.79 -15.26
C TYR A 61 -2.91 7.92 -16.51
N PHE A 62 -2.07 6.90 -16.40
CA PHE A 62 -1.73 6.00 -17.51
C PHE A 62 -2.88 5.11 -18.00
N ASN A 63 -3.95 4.93 -17.20
CA ASN A 63 -5.05 4.00 -17.46
C ASN A 63 -6.45 4.61 -17.20
N HIS A 64 -6.56 5.94 -17.15
CA HIS A 64 -7.77 6.63 -16.67
C HIS A 64 -9.03 6.31 -17.49
N SER A 65 -8.87 6.00 -18.78
CA SER A 65 -9.97 5.61 -19.67
C SER A 65 -10.58 4.24 -19.33
N SER A 66 -9.95 3.44 -18.46
CA SER A 66 -10.42 2.12 -18.04
C SER A 66 -11.03 2.12 -16.63
N LEU A 67 -11.29 3.28 -16.02
CA LEU A 67 -11.88 3.35 -14.68
C LEU A 67 -13.29 2.76 -14.62
N GLU A 68 -13.52 1.87 -13.67
CA GLU A 68 -14.82 1.24 -13.40
C GLU A 68 -15.48 1.89 -12.17
N TRP A 69 -16.27 2.94 -12.42
CA TRP A 69 -16.79 3.81 -11.36
C TRP A 69 -17.69 3.11 -10.35
N LYS A 70 -18.50 2.14 -10.76
CA LYS A 70 -19.43 1.45 -9.85
C LYS A 70 -18.69 0.67 -8.75
N PRO A 71 -17.73 -0.22 -9.06
CA PRO A 71 -16.86 -0.81 -8.05
C PRO A 71 -16.10 0.21 -7.20
N ILE A 72 -15.54 1.26 -7.81
CA ILE A 72 -14.77 2.32 -7.13
C ILE A 72 -15.63 2.98 -6.06
N VAL A 73 -16.83 3.44 -6.41
CA VAL A 73 -17.71 4.15 -5.48
C VAL A 73 -18.13 3.24 -4.33
N LEU A 74 -18.54 2.00 -4.62
CA LEU A 74 -18.92 1.04 -3.58
C LEU A 74 -17.77 0.74 -2.63
N PHE A 75 -16.55 0.68 -3.13
CA PHE A 75 -15.36 0.53 -2.30
C PHE A 75 -15.09 1.76 -1.43
N LEU A 76 -15.14 2.96 -2.02
CA LEU A 76 -14.79 4.20 -1.33
C LEU A 76 -15.78 4.59 -0.24
N ILE A 77 -17.07 4.24 -0.39
CA ILE A 77 -18.10 4.51 0.62
C ILE A 77 -17.70 4.01 2.01
N THR A 78 -17.09 2.83 2.09
CA THR A 78 -16.62 2.25 3.36
C THR A 78 -15.13 2.45 3.58
N ALA A 79 -14.32 2.51 2.53
CA ALA A 79 -12.88 2.68 2.65
C ALA A 79 -12.50 4.03 3.26
N LEU A 80 -13.08 5.14 2.81
CA LEU A 80 -12.68 6.47 3.28
C LEU A 80 -12.98 6.69 4.78
N PRO A 81 -14.21 6.41 5.29
CA PRO A 81 -14.48 6.54 6.72
C PRO A 81 -13.60 5.63 7.57
N LEU A 82 -13.37 4.38 7.13
CA LEU A 82 -12.54 3.46 7.89
C LEU A 82 -11.04 3.76 7.79
N THR A 83 -10.57 4.37 6.70
CA THR A 83 -9.22 4.95 6.63
C THR A 83 -9.07 6.11 7.61
N LEU A 84 -10.06 7.01 7.74
CA LEU A 84 -10.03 8.06 8.75
C LEU A 84 -9.90 7.48 10.16
N ILE A 85 -10.73 6.48 10.50
CA ILE A 85 -10.68 5.82 11.82
C ILE A 85 -9.32 5.13 12.01
N GLY A 86 -8.85 4.35 11.05
CA GLY A 86 -7.57 3.64 11.13
C GLY A 86 -6.38 4.60 11.26
N SER A 87 -6.37 5.71 10.53
CA SER A 87 -5.32 6.74 10.62
C SER A 87 -5.39 7.55 11.89
N TYR A 88 -6.59 7.82 12.41
CA TYR A 88 -6.75 8.38 13.74
C TYR A 88 -6.15 7.44 14.78
N MET A 89 -6.51 6.17 14.77
CA MET A 89 -5.93 5.18 15.69
C MET A 89 -4.40 5.12 15.56
N PHE A 90 -3.87 5.12 14.34
CA PHE A 90 -2.42 5.19 14.12
C PHE A 90 -1.79 6.42 14.80
N SER A 91 -2.43 7.58 14.75
CA SER A 91 -1.92 8.80 15.41
C SER A 91 -1.93 8.75 16.94
N GLN A 92 -2.81 7.94 17.55
CA GLN A 92 -3.00 7.90 19.00
C GLN A 92 -2.18 6.80 19.69
N VAL A 93 -1.66 5.83 18.94
CA VAL A 93 -1.07 4.62 19.53
C VAL A 93 0.43 4.80 19.73
N ASN A 94 0.93 4.48 20.93
CA ASN A 94 2.36 4.39 21.21
C ASN A 94 3.00 3.40 20.22
N GLY A 95 4.14 3.79 19.62
CA GLY A 95 4.78 3.07 18.50
C GLY A 95 4.91 1.57 18.70
N ASN A 96 5.11 1.09 19.93
CA ASN A 96 5.29 -0.34 20.21
C ASN A 96 4.01 -1.17 20.02
N LYS A 97 2.83 -0.66 20.41
CA LYS A 97 1.56 -1.35 20.18
C LYS A 97 1.18 -1.38 18.69
N ILE A 98 1.52 -0.31 17.94
CA ILE A 98 1.35 -0.28 16.47
C ILE A 98 2.23 -1.35 15.83
N LYS A 99 3.52 -1.40 16.19
CA LYS A 99 4.45 -2.40 15.64
C LYS A 99 3.90 -3.83 15.82
N ILE A 100 3.45 -4.19 17.02
CA ILE A 100 2.88 -5.53 17.28
C ILE A 100 1.62 -5.77 16.44
N GLY A 101 0.65 -4.84 16.47
CA GLY A 101 -0.62 -5.00 15.77
C GLY A 101 -0.45 -5.09 14.25
N VAL A 102 0.38 -4.21 13.68
CA VAL A 102 0.73 -4.24 12.25
C VAL A 102 1.47 -5.53 11.92
N GLY A 103 2.42 -5.95 12.75
CA GLY A 103 3.18 -7.17 12.49
C GLY A 103 2.30 -8.44 12.49
N ILE A 104 1.36 -8.54 13.43
CA ILE A 104 0.34 -9.61 13.44
C ILE A 104 -0.51 -9.55 12.18
N PHE A 105 -0.97 -8.35 11.80
CA PHE A 105 -1.78 -8.16 10.61
C PHE A 105 -1.06 -8.63 9.33
N LEU A 106 0.22 -8.28 9.15
CA LEU A 106 0.99 -8.70 7.97
C LEU A 106 1.10 -10.23 7.88
N ILE A 107 1.31 -10.92 9.01
CA ILE A 107 1.37 -12.39 9.07
C ILE A 107 0.01 -13.00 8.75
N LEU A 108 -1.07 -12.50 9.36
CA LEU A 108 -2.43 -12.98 9.11
C LEU A 108 -2.84 -12.81 7.65
N LEU A 109 -2.42 -11.71 7.02
CA LEU A 109 -2.66 -11.47 5.59
C LEU A 109 -1.99 -12.53 4.71
N VAL A 110 -0.76 -12.94 5.05
CA VAL A 110 -0.05 -14.01 4.34
C VAL A 110 -0.75 -15.36 4.52
N ILE A 111 -1.15 -15.68 5.75
CA ILE A 111 -1.91 -16.90 6.07
C ILE A 111 -3.22 -16.94 5.28
N TYR A 112 -4.01 -15.86 5.34
CA TYR A 112 -5.30 -15.76 4.64
C TYR A 112 -5.17 -16.03 3.13
N ARG A 113 -4.17 -15.42 2.47
CA ARG A 113 -3.92 -15.68 1.05
C ARG A 113 -3.53 -17.13 0.78
N ARG A 114 -2.64 -17.71 1.60
CA ARG A 114 -2.15 -19.09 1.41
C ARG A 114 -3.22 -20.15 1.63
N LEU A 115 -4.24 -19.85 2.44
CA LEU A 115 -5.42 -20.70 2.62
C LEU A 115 -6.35 -20.71 1.40
N LYS A 116 -6.03 -20.00 0.30
CA LYS A 116 -6.81 -19.93 -0.93
C LYS A 116 -8.30 -19.61 -0.69
N LEU A 117 -8.59 -18.79 0.33
CA LEU A 117 -9.95 -18.33 0.62
C LEU A 117 -10.52 -17.44 -0.50
N THR A 118 -9.72 -17.16 -1.52
CA THR A 118 -10.06 -16.37 -2.71
C THR A 118 -10.10 -17.26 -3.95
N ASN A 119 -11.31 -17.73 -4.28
CA ASN A 119 -11.65 -18.28 -5.59
C ASN A 119 -13.15 -18.05 -5.91
N LYS A 120 -13.78 -17.11 -5.21
CA LYS A 120 -15.20 -16.79 -5.41
C LYS A 120 -15.30 -15.54 -6.25
N HIS A 121 -16.17 -15.61 -7.27
CA HIS A 121 -16.62 -14.42 -7.99
C HIS A 121 -17.18 -13.42 -6.98
N ILE A 122 -16.64 -12.21 -6.97
CA ILE A 122 -17.08 -11.15 -6.07
C ILE A 122 -18.07 -10.30 -6.86
N GLU A 123 -19.28 -10.17 -6.33
CA GLU A 123 -20.22 -9.18 -6.86
C GLU A 123 -19.82 -7.77 -6.42
N ASN A 124 -20.29 -6.75 -7.15
CA ASN A 124 -20.08 -5.34 -6.81
C ASN A 124 -20.39 -5.00 -5.34
N LYS A 125 -21.40 -5.62 -4.71
CA LYS A 125 -21.73 -5.37 -3.29
C LYS A 125 -20.61 -5.82 -2.34
N GLY A 126 -19.81 -6.81 -2.72
CA GLY A 126 -18.63 -7.24 -1.97
C GLY A 126 -17.57 -6.14 -1.84
N MET A 127 -17.60 -5.13 -2.72
CA MET A 127 -16.70 -3.96 -2.63
C MET A 127 -16.94 -3.13 -1.38
N LEU A 128 -18.14 -3.14 -0.77
CA LEU A 128 -18.38 -2.47 0.51
C LEU A 128 -17.55 -3.12 1.63
N LEU A 129 -17.51 -4.46 1.68
CA LEU A 129 -16.68 -5.18 2.65
C LEU A 129 -15.19 -4.99 2.34
N GLY A 130 -14.82 -5.12 1.06
CA GLY A 130 -13.44 -4.95 0.61
C GLY A 130 -12.90 -3.56 0.90
N GLY A 131 -13.71 -2.54 0.64
CA GLY A 131 -13.42 -1.15 0.95
C GLY A 131 -13.20 -0.94 2.43
N GLY A 132 -14.11 -1.45 3.27
CA GLY A 132 -14.02 -1.27 4.71
C GLY A 132 -12.78 -1.94 5.33
N LEU A 133 -12.53 -3.19 4.97
CA LEU A 133 -11.34 -3.92 5.43
C LEU A 133 -10.05 -3.26 4.94
N THR A 134 -9.98 -2.94 3.64
CA THR A 134 -8.79 -2.30 3.07
C THR A 134 -8.56 -0.93 3.67
N GLY A 135 -9.61 -0.12 3.81
CA GLY A 135 -9.54 1.23 4.34
C GLY A 135 -9.05 1.26 5.79
N PHE A 136 -9.64 0.45 6.66
CA PHE A 136 -9.25 0.35 8.08
C PHE A 136 -7.78 -0.06 8.23
N ILE A 137 -7.42 -1.16 7.57
CA ILE A 137 -6.06 -1.70 7.61
C ILE A 137 -5.06 -0.71 7.01
N SER A 138 -5.38 -0.09 5.87
CA SER A 138 -4.51 0.89 5.22
C SER A 138 -4.24 2.08 6.13
N GLY A 139 -5.23 2.50 6.91
CA GLY A 139 -5.12 3.59 7.89
C GLY A 139 -4.18 3.25 9.05
N ILE A 140 -4.31 2.05 9.63
CA ILE A 140 -3.54 1.64 10.81
C ILE A 140 -2.13 1.10 10.50
N ALA A 141 -1.97 0.41 9.36
CA ALA A 141 -0.75 -0.28 8.96
C ALA A 141 0.00 0.42 7.82
N GLY A 142 -0.55 1.51 7.28
CA GLY A 142 0.02 2.26 6.16
C GLY A 142 -0.17 1.61 4.79
N SER A 143 -0.52 0.32 4.71
CA SER A 143 -0.76 -0.40 3.45
C SER A 143 -1.74 -1.56 3.62
N ALA A 144 -2.67 -1.71 2.67
CA ALA A 144 -3.61 -2.83 2.57
C ALA A 144 -3.78 -3.32 1.12
N GLY A 145 -2.83 -2.99 0.24
CA GLY A 145 -2.92 -3.22 -1.21
C GLY A 145 -3.36 -4.64 -1.61
N PRO A 146 -2.82 -5.73 -1.01
CA PRO A 146 -3.24 -7.09 -1.37
C PRO A 146 -4.71 -7.39 -1.07
N ILE A 147 -5.29 -6.77 -0.03
CA ILE A 147 -6.72 -6.94 0.28
C ILE A 147 -7.54 -6.26 -0.81
N GLY A 148 -7.28 -4.97 -1.08
CA GLY A 148 -7.98 -4.21 -2.13
C GLY A 148 -7.87 -4.90 -3.49
N ALA A 149 -6.66 -5.31 -3.86
CA ALA A 149 -6.38 -6.05 -5.08
C ALA A 149 -7.19 -7.35 -5.19
N ALA A 150 -7.31 -8.14 -4.10
CA ALA A 150 -8.10 -9.37 -4.12
C ALA A 150 -9.58 -9.12 -4.42
N PHE A 151 -10.15 -8.03 -3.88
CA PHE A 151 -11.54 -7.65 -4.16
C PHE A 151 -11.73 -7.21 -5.61
N PHE A 152 -10.86 -6.35 -6.14
CA PHE A 152 -10.95 -5.92 -7.53
C PHE A 152 -10.65 -7.05 -8.54
N LEU A 153 -9.73 -7.96 -8.24
CA LEU A 153 -9.48 -9.15 -9.07
C LEU A 153 -10.69 -10.09 -9.08
N GLY A 154 -11.40 -10.21 -7.97
CA GLY A 154 -12.61 -11.03 -7.86
C GLY A 154 -13.78 -10.58 -8.76
N LEU A 155 -13.74 -9.33 -9.27
CA LEU A 155 -14.73 -8.79 -10.21
C LEU A 155 -14.51 -9.28 -11.65
N GLY A 156 -13.35 -9.86 -11.98
CA GLY A 156 -13.04 -10.30 -13.34
C GLY A 156 -12.87 -9.16 -14.36
N LEU A 157 -12.41 -7.99 -13.91
CA LEU A 157 -12.14 -6.84 -14.78
C LEU A 157 -10.98 -7.11 -15.76
N SER A 158 -10.92 -6.34 -16.84
CA SER A 158 -9.72 -6.31 -17.68
C SER A 158 -8.51 -5.84 -16.86
N PRO A 159 -7.27 -6.22 -17.21
CA PRO A 159 -6.09 -5.83 -16.45
C PRO A 159 -5.93 -4.31 -16.28
N THR A 160 -6.21 -3.52 -17.32
CA THR A 160 -6.12 -2.05 -17.25
C THR A 160 -7.21 -1.46 -16.36
N ALA A 161 -8.43 -2.01 -16.40
CA ALA A 161 -9.54 -1.57 -15.55
C ALA A 161 -9.31 -1.89 -14.08
N TYR A 162 -8.77 -3.08 -13.79
CA TYR A 162 -8.30 -3.47 -12.47
C TYR A 162 -7.23 -2.51 -11.94
N ILE A 163 -6.14 -2.30 -12.69
CA ILE A 163 -5.02 -1.43 -12.27
C ILE A 163 -5.51 0.00 -12.04
N ALA A 164 -6.30 0.56 -12.96
CA ALA A 164 -6.81 1.92 -12.85
C ALA A 164 -7.71 2.10 -11.62
N SER A 165 -8.65 1.18 -11.43
CA SER A 165 -9.67 1.28 -10.38
C SER A 165 -9.09 1.04 -8.99
N GLU A 166 -8.20 0.05 -8.84
CA GLU A 166 -7.47 -0.18 -7.59
C GLU A 166 -6.63 1.05 -7.25
N ALA A 167 -5.82 1.54 -8.19
CA ALA A 167 -4.96 2.69 -7.99
C ALA A 167 -5.75 3.95 -7.62
N PHE A 168 -6.94 4.16 -8.21
CA PHE A 168 -7.80 5.28 -7.85
C PHE A 168 -8.29 5.18 -6.39
N THR A 169 -8.71 4.00 -5.96
CA THR A 169 -9.14 3.82 -4.56
C THR A 169 -7.98 3.97 -3.59
N ALA A 170 -6.80 3.43 -3.93
CA ALA A 170 -5.58 3.58 -3.15
C ALA A 170 -5.16 5.05 -3.05
N LEU A 171 -5.17 5.79 -4.17
CA LEU A 171 -4.91 7.24 -4.20
C LEU A 171 -5.84 7.98 -3.23
N SER A 172 -7.14 7.70 -3.30
CA SER A 172 -8.15 8.35 -2.44
C SER A 172 -7.92 8.06 -0.95
N MET A 173 -7.58 6.81 -0.61
CA MET A 173 -7.20 6.45 0.76
C MET A 173 -5.91 7.17 1.17
N HIS A 174 -4.88 7.23 0.32
CA HIS A 174 -3.64 7.93 0.65
C HIS A 174 -3.84 9.44 0.84
N ILE A 175 -4.71 10.08 0.06
CA ILE A 175 -5.11 11.48 0.28
C ILE A 175 -5.74 11.64 1.67
N THR A 176 -6.66 10.73 2.02
CA THR A 176 -7.33 10.71 3.32
C THR A 176 -6.35 10.55 4.47
N LYS A 177 -5.37 9.65 4.33
CA LYS A 177 -4.29 9.46 5.30
C LYS A 177 -3.41 10.69 5.42
N SER A 178 -3.01 11.30 4.31
CA SER A 178 -2.19 12.51 4.32
C SER A 178 -2.87 13.65 5.08
N PHE A 179 -4.18 13.83 4.89
CA PHE A 179 -4.95 14.80 5.67
C PHE A 179 -4.88 14.50 7.17
N MET A 180 -5.12 13.24 7.58
CA MET A 180 -5.07 12.84 8.98
C MET A 180 -3.67 12.98 9.58
N TYR A 181 -2.64 12.50 8.89
CA TYR A 181 -1.27 12.56 9.36
C TYR A 181 -0.76 14.00 9.46
N SER A 182 -1.17 14.90 8.56
CA SER A 182 -0.90 16.33 8.68
C SER A 182 -1.60 16.95 9.89
N LYS A 183 -2.84 16.54 10.21
CA LYS A 183 -3.60 17.06 11.36
C LYS A 183 -2.99 16.68 12.72
N PHE A 184 -2.25 15.58 12.78
CA PHE A 184 -1.60 15.08 14.00
C PHE A 184 -0.07 15.24 13.98
N ASP A 185 0.46 16.18 13.19
CA ASP A 185 1.89 16.52 13.12
C ASP A 185 2.82 15.33 12.78
N LEU A 186 2.29 14.34 12.06
CA LEU A 186 3.05 13.17 11.59
C LEU A 186 3.72 13.41 10.22
N ILE A 187 3.44 14.55 9.58
CA ILE A 187 4.07 14.98 8.32
C ILE A 187 4.78 16.30 8.56
N GLY A 188 6.11 16.24 8.74
CA GLY A 188 6.98 17.41 8.78
C GLY A 188 7.76 17.61 7.47
N GLN A 189 8.68 18.57 7.47
CA GLN A 189 9.52 18.86 6.30
C GLN A 189 10.35 17.64 5.86
N LYS A 190 10.83 16.85 6.82
CA LYS A 190 11.61 15.63 6.56
C LYS A 190 10.76 14.58 5.84
N GLU A 191 9.55 14.33 6.33
CA GLU A 191 8.63 13.36 5.76
C GLU A 191 8.19 13.76 4.35
N ILE A 192 7.94 15.06 4.12
CA ILE A 192 7.65 15.61 2.81
C ILE A 192 8.83 15.40 1.86
N ALA A 193 10.04 15.80 2.25
CA ALA A 193 11.23 15.67 1.39
C ALA A 193 11.48 14.21 0.99
N LEU A 194 11.43 13.29 1.94
CA LEU A 194 11.58 11.86 1.68
C LEU A 194 10.44 11.27 0.86
N GLY A 195 9.21 11.68 1.16
CA GLY A 195 8.02 11.29 0.42
C GLY A 195 8.07 11.73 -1.04
N LEU A 196 8.62 12.92 -1.33
CA LEU A 196 8.83 13.42 -2.69
C LEU A 196 9.91 12.63 -3.44
N ILE A 197 11.03 12.30 -2.79
CA ILE A 197 12.09 11.45 -3.38
C ILE A 197 11.50 10.09 -3.78
N ILE A 198 10.77 9.45 -2.85
CA ILE A 198 10.07 8.20 -3.14
C ILE A 198 9.01 8.43 -4.21
N GLY A 199 8.28 9.54 -4.18
CA GLY A 199 7.23 9.88 -5.15
C GLY A 199 7.75 9.95 -6.58
N VAL A 200 8.89 10.60 -6.81
CA VAL A 200 9.55 10.65 -8.12
C VAL A 200 9.94 9.24 -8.58
N ALA A 201 10.55 8.44 -7.70
CA ALA A 201 10.87 7.04 -7.98
C ALA A 201 9.62 6.20 -8.29
N MET A 202 8.49 6.48 -7.61
CA MET A 202 7.22 5.79 -7.84
C MET A 202 6.64 6.07 -9.22
N ILE A 203 6.77 7.31 -9.74
CA ILE A 203 6.34 7.65 -11.10
C ILE A 203 7.20 6.88 -12.12
N LEU A 204 8.53 6.96 -11.97
CA LEU A 204 9.47 6.29 -12.86
C LEU A 204 9.23 4.78 -12.89
N GLY A 205 9.11 4.15 -11.73
CA GLY A 205 8.83 2.72 -11.63
C GLY A 205 7.47 2.38 -12.22
N SER A 206 6.41 3.13 -11.92
CA SER A 206 5.07 2.83 -12.46
C SER A 206 5.03 2.89 -13.99
N TRP A 207 5.78 3.81 -14.60
CA TRP A 207 5.97 3.88 -16.05
C TRP A 207 6.72 2.64 -16.58
N LEU A 208 7.84 2.26 -15.98
CA LEU A 208 8.58 1.04 -16.34
C LEU A 208 7.72 -0.23 -16.19
N GLY A 209 6.88 -0.28 -15.16
CA GLY A 209 5.98 -1.41 -14.88
C GLY A 209 4.95 -1.64 -15.98
N LYS A 210 4.45 -0.55 -16.58
CA LYS A 210 3.53 -0.61 -17.72
C LYS A 210 4.17 -1.32 -18.93
N GLU A 211 5.44 -1.05 -19.20
CA GLU A 211 6.18 -1.64 -20.32
C GLU A 211 6.59 -3.10 -20.08
N ILE A 212 6.80 -3.49 -18.81
CA ILE A 212 7.34 -4.80 -18.42
C ILE A 212 6.23 -5.81 -18.05
N ILE A 213 4.96 -5.41 -18.13
CA ILE A 213 3.79 -6.21 -17.69
C ILE A 213 3.75 -7.64 -18.28
N ASN A 214 4.36 -7.84 -19.44
CA ASN A 214 4.40 -9.13 -20.14
C ASN A 214 5.54 -10.08 -19.71
N ARG A 215 6.45 -9.68 -18.82
CA ARG A 215 7.66 -10.48 -18.48
C ARG A 215 7.76 -10.95 -17.03
N LEU A 216 6.79 -10.61 -16.18
CA LEU A 216 6.82 -10.95 -14.75
C LEU A 216 5.99 -12.21 -14.47
N SER A 217 6.61 -13.22 -13.86
CA SER A 217 5.85 -14.36 -13.36
C SER A 217 5.10 -13.96 -12.08
N GLN A 218 3.78 -14.06 -12.12
CA GLN A 218 2.90 -13.73 -10.99
C GLN A 218 3.26 -14.51 -9.72
N LYS A 219 3.74 -15.75 -9.87
CA LYS A 219 4.14 -16.64 -8.77
C LYS A 219 5.36 -16.13 -8.01
N SER A 220 6.41 -15.67 -8.69
CA SER A 220 7.65 -15.21 -8.03
C SER A 220 7.42 -13.91 -7.27
N PHE A 221 6.61 -13.00 -7.80
CA PHE A 221 6.23 -11.78 -7.09
C PHE A 221 5.48 -12.07 -5.79
N ILE A 222 4.45 -12.90 -5.87
CA ILE A 222 3.64 -13.27 -4.69
C ILE A 222 4.54 -13.85 -3.59
N PHE A 223 5.48 -14.71 -3.96
CA PHE A 223 6.43 -15.31 -3.01
C PHE A 223 7.37 -14.29 -2.37
N ILE A 224 7.96 -13.37 -3.13
CA ILE A 224 8.88 -12.34 -2.59
C ILE A 224 8.11 -11.41 -1.64
N VAL A 225 6.92 -10.97 -2.05
CA VAL A 225 6.03 -10.15 -1.24
C VAL A 225 5.67 -10.86 0.07
N GLU A 226 5.33 -12.14 0.00
CA GLU A 226 5.07 -12.96 1.19
C GLU A 226 6.24 -13.03 2.14
N ALA A 227 7.44 -13.30 1.62
CA ALA A 227 8.64 -13.38 2.42
C ALA A 227 8.91 -12.04 3.12
N LEU A 228 8.83 -10.92 2.39
CA LEU A 228 9.00 -9.59 2.96
C LEU A 228 7.95 -9.28 4.03
N LEU A 229 6.68 -9.61 3.80
CA LEU A 229 5.62 -9.41 4.79
C LEU A 229 5.84 -10.21 6.06
N VAL A 230 6.22 -11.48 5.94
CA VAL A 230 6.49 -12.34 7.10
C VAL A 230 7.69 -11.82 7.87
N VAL A 231 8.80 -11.53 7.18
CA VAL A 231 10.02 -10.99 7.82
C VAL A 231 9.74 -9.69 8.54
N SER A 232 9.00 -8.78 7.90
CA SER A 232 8.66 -7.47 8.47
C SER A 232 7.65 -7.59 9.60
N GLY A 233 6.70 -8.51 9.47
CA GLY A 233 5.74 -8.81 10.52
C GLY A 233 6.42 -9.33 11.77
N ILE A 234 7.35 -10.28 11.61
CA ILE A 234 8.19 -10.81 12.70
C ILE A 234 9.05 -9.69 13.29
N GLN A 235 9.74 -8.90 12.46
CA GLN A 235 10.60 -7.81 12.91
C GLN A 235 9.81 -6.76 13.72
N LEU A 236 8.62 -6.38 13.26
CA LEU A 236 7.75 -5.43 13.96
C LEU A 236 7.25 -6.02 15.29
N ILE A 237 6.86 -7.29 15.34
CA ILE A 237 6.47 -7.95 16.60
C ILE A 237 7.64 -7.94 17.59
N ILE A 238 8.83 -8.39 17.18
CA ILE A 238 10.03 -8.41 18.03
C ILE A 238 10.36 -7.00 18.51
N THR A 239 10.52 -6.05 17.60
CA THR A 239 10.87 -4.66 17.96
C THR A 239 9.78 -3.94 18.75
N GLY A 240 8.52 -4.38 18.66
CA GLY A 240 7.43 -3.86 19.49
C GLY A 240 7.37 -4.47 20.89
N ILE A 241 7.91 -5.68 21.09
CA ILE A 241 7.99 -6.32 22.41
C ILE A 241 9.22 -5.84 23.21
N TYR A 242 10.35 -5.62 22.52
CA TYR A 242 11.66 -5.37 23.16
C TYR A 242 12.12 -3.89 23.18
N ASN A 243 11.37 -2.97 22.59
CA ASN A 243 11.56 -1.51 22.77
C ASN A 243 10.39 -0.92 23.57
#